data_AF-A0A4Q3ZQA1-F1
#
_entry.id   AF-A0A4Q3ZQA1-F1
#
_cell.length_a   1.000
_cell.length_b   1.000
_cell.length_c   1.000
_cell.angle_alpha   90.00
_cell.angle_beta   90.00
_cell.angle_gamma   90.00
#
_symmetry.space_group_name_H-M   'P 1'
#
loop_
_entity.id
_entity.type
_entity.pdbx_description
1 polymer ?
#
loop_
_entity_poly.entity_id
_entity_poly.type
_entity_poly.pdbx_seq_one_letter_code
_entity_poly.pdbx_strand_id
1 'polypeptide(L)'
;IRADRGQKSFKLTLDEFLRKRGASTIVSRGKKMKAQNAALFASIEKRYGVPAGPLIAIWGMETGFGSFMGKEHTLSAVATLSFDCRRTEYFTDQFMAALKLVERGDLSINAKGAAHGEIGQTQFLPKNVLKYGVDGDGNGHVDMVGSRADALASTANFLRGHGWSAGAGYQPGEANYGAIQGWNAAKVYQQAIALMGAQIDGVSQ
;
A
#
# COMPACT_ATOMS: atom_id res chain seq x y z
N ILE A 1 -0.22 5.39 -20.79
CA ILE A 1 -0.82 6.67 -21.28
C ILE A 1 -2.34 6.74 -21.05
N ARG A 2 -3.19 5.96 -21.76
CA ARG A 2 -4.67 6.08 -21.60
C ARG A 2 -5.15 5.90 -20.15
N ALA A 3 -4.59 4.94 -19.41
CA ALA A 3 -4.91 4.73 -18.00
C ALA A 3 -4.61 5.97 -17.13
N ASP A 4 -3.41 6.54 -17.27
CA ASP A 4 -2.97 7.72 -16.54
C ASP A 4 -3.83 8.95 -16.87
N ARG A 5 -4.06 9.23 -18.15
CA ARG A 5 -4.93 10.35 -18.58
C ARG A 5 -6.40 10.14 -18.22
N GLY A 6 -6.82 8.91 -17.95
CA GLY A 6 -8.20 8.53 -17.63
C GLY A 6 -8.52 8.53 -16.13
N GLN A 7 -7.58 8.88 -15.25
CA GLN A 7 -7.81 8.95 -13.81
C GLN A 7 -8.94 9.96 -13.49
N LYS A 8 -9.94 9.51 -12.74
CA LYS A 8 -11.08 10.32 -12.28
C LYS A 8 -11.23 10.20 -10.78
N SER A 9 -11.70 11.26 -10.14
CA SER A 9 -12.07 11.21 -8.73
C SER A 9 -13.25 10.25 -8.51
N PHE A 10 -13.26 9.61 -7.35
CA PHE A 10 -14.41 8.83 -6.92
C PHE A 10 -15.62 9.76 -6.71
N LYS A 11 -16.75 9.43 -7.31
CA LYS A 11 -18.04 10.13 -7.13
C LYS A 11 -19.05 9.32 -6.29
N LEU A 12 -18.54 8.34 -5.53
CA LEU A 12 -19.35 7.43 -4.72
C LEU A 12 -19.51 7.97 -3.31
N THR A 13 -20.64 7.67 -2.67
CA THR A 13 -20.73 7.77 -1.21
C THR A 13 -19.80 6.75 -0.55
N LEU A 14 -19.54 6.91 0.75
CA LEU A 14 -18.69 5.97 1.48
C LEU A 14 -19.26 4.54 1.45
N ASP A 15 -20.56 4.39 1.66
CA ASP A 15 -21.22 3.07 1.65
C ASP A 15 -21.16 2.40 0.28
N GLU A 16 -21.39 3.16 -0.79
CA GLU A 16 -21.23 2.67 -2.15
C GLU A 16 -19.79 2.26 -2.45
N PHE A 17 -18.83 3.05 -1.99
CA PHE A 17 -17.41 2.75 -2.14
C PHE A 17 -17.04 1.46 -1.39
N LEU A 18 -17.43 1.32 -0.12
CA LEU A 18 -17.19 0.13 0.70
C LEU A 18 -17.79 -1.12 0.06
N ARG A 19 -19.05 -1.05 -0.41
CA ARG A 19 -19.71 -2.15 -1.11
C ARG A 19 -18.98 -2.51 -2.40
N LYS A 20 -18.62 -1.51 -3.22
CA LYS A 20 -17.90 -1.72 -4.49
C LYS A 20 -16.52 -2.34 -4.27
N ARG A 21 -15.84 -2.00 -3.19
CA ARG A 21 -14.51 -2.52 -2.83
C ARG A 21 -14.56 -3.85 -2.06
N GLY A 22 -15.76 -4.37 -1.77
CA GLY A 22 -15.91 -5.63 -1.05
C GLY A 22 -15.42 -5.56 0.40
N ALA A 23 -15.70 -4.43 1.08
CA ALA A 23 -15.18 -4.16 2.42
C ALA A 23 -15.50 -5.26 3.45
N SER A 24 -16.71 -5.81 3.44
CA SER A 24 -17.10 -6.93 4.32
C SER A 24 -16.23 -8.17 4.11
N THR A 25 -15.89 -8.49 2.86
CA THR A 25 -14.98 -9.58 2.50
C THR A 25 -13.56 -9.29 2.97
N ILE A 26 -13.08 -8.05 2.78
CA ILE A 26 -11.75 -7.62 3.25
C ILE A 26 -11.68 -7.75 4.78
N VAL A 27 -12.68 -7.29 5.52
CA VAL A 27 -12.72 -7.38 6.99
C VAL A 27 -12.75 -8.83 7.45
N SER A 28 -13.64 -9.65 6.88
CA SER A 28 -13.77 -11.06 7.25
C SER A 28 -12.48 -11.86 7.00
N ARG A 29 -11.88 -11.71 5.82
CA ARG A 29 -10.58 -12.34 5.50
C ARG A 29 -9.45 -11.75 6.34
N GLY A 30 -9.49 -10.44 6.56
CA GLY A 30 -8.50 -9.70 7.32
C GLY A 30 -8.39 -10.18 8.76
N LYS A 31 -9.52 -10.43 9.45
CA LYS A 31 -9.53 -11.04 10.79
C LYS A 31 -8.82 -12.39 10.83
N LYS A 32 -9.07 -13.26 9.83
CA LYS A 32 -8.41 -14.56 9.70
C LYS A 32 -6.90 -14.40 9.46
N MET A 33 -6.51 -13.49 8.56
CA MET A 33 -5.10 -13.21 8.28
C MET A 33 -4.38 -12.62 9.48
N LYS A 34 -5.02 -11.73 10.24
CA LYS A 34 -4.47 -11.19 11.50
C LYS A 34 -4.14 -12.33 12.46
N ALA A 35 -5.08 -13.26 12.68
CA ALA A 35 -4.87 -14.41 13.55
C ALA A 35 -3.77 -15.35 13.04
N GLN A 36 -3.78 -15.68 11.74
CA GLN A 36 -2.79 -16.58 11.13
C GLN A 36 -1.36 -16.03 11.14
N ASN A 37 -1.21 -14.70 11.24
CA ASN A 37 0.10 -14.02 11.17
C ASN A 37 0.34 -13.16 12.41
N ALA A 38 -0.18 -13.61 13.56
CA ALA A 38 -0.14 -12.85 14.80
C ALA A 38 1.29 -12.43 15.18
N ALA A 39 2.28 -13.33 15.04
CA ALA A 39 3.68 -13.02 15.32
C ALA A 39 4.25 -11.91 14.42
N LEU A 40 3.95 -11.96 13.11
CA LEU A 40 4.37 -10.94 12.16
C LEU A 40 3.78 -9.58 12.55
N PHE A 41 2.47 -9.50 12.75
CA PHE A 41 1.82 -8.24 13.10
C PHE A 41 2.24 -7.71 14.47
N ALA A 42 2.44 -8.56 15.47
CA ALA A 42 2.98 -8.16 16.76
C ALA A 42 4.39 -7.57 16.63
N SER A 43 5.24 -8.13 15.75
CA SER A 43 6.58 -7.60 15.49
C SER A 43 6.53 -6.23 14.80
N ILE A 44 5.64 -6.06 13.83
CA ILE A 44 5.44 -4.80 13.10
C ILE A 44 4.91 -3.73 14.05
N GLU A 45 3.89 -4.05 14.84
CA GLU A 45 3.30 -3.13 15.81
C GLU A 45 4.33 -2.71 16.86
N LYS A 46 5.13 -3.65 17.38
CA LYS A 46 6.23 -3.34 18.29
C LYS A 46 7.26 -2.38 17.68
N ARG A 47 7.57 -2.54 16.39
CA ARG A 47 8.62 -1.74 15.71
C ARG A 47 8.13 -0.36 15.26
N TYR A 48 6.89 -0.27 14.77
CA TYR A 48 6.37 0.93 14.11
C TYR A 48 5.19 1.60 14.84
N GLY A 49 4.61 0.94 15.85
CA GLY A 49 3.40 1.39 16.53
C GLY A 49 2.13 1.25 15.71
N VAL A 50 2.19 0.63 14.53
CA VAL A 50 1.07 0.47 13.60
C VAL A 50 0.41 -0.90 13.83
N PRO A 51 -0.88 -0.95 14.21
CA PRO A 51 -1.59 -2.20 14.43
C PRO A 51 -1.92 -2.90 13.10
N ALA A 52 -2.33 -4.16 13.19
CA ALA A 52 -2.60 -5.00 12.01
C ALA A 52 -3.74 -4.46 11.12
N GLY A 53 -4.80 -3.91 11.71
CA GLY A 53 -6.00 -3.44 11.03
C GLY A 53 -5.74 -2.55 9.80
N PRO A 54 -5.14 -1.36 9.95
CA PRO A 54 -4.87 -0.46 8.83
C PRO A 54 -3.96 -1.09 7.76
N LEU A 55 -2.98 -1.90 8.15
CA LEU A 55 -2.08 -2.59 7.21
C LEU A 55 -2.83 -3.62 6.35
N ILE A 56 -3.68 -4.43 6.98
CA ILE A 56 -4.50 -5.43 6.30
C ILE A 56 -5.57 -4.76 5.43
N ALA A 57 -6.17 -3.66 5.89
CA ALA A 57 -7.14 -2.91 5.11
C ALA A 57 -6.52 -2.35 3.83
N ILE A 58 -5.33 -1.75 3.92
CA ILE A 58 -4.53 -1.31 2.77
C ILE A 58 -4.24 -2.49 1.86
N TRP A 59 -3.65 -3.57 2.38
CA TRP A 59 -3.26 -4.74 1.58
C TRP A 59 -4.44 -5.39 0.83
N GLY A 60 -5.59 -5.48 1.50
CA GLY A 60 -6.84 -5.98 0.92
C GLY A 60 -7.39 -5.06 -0.17
N MET A 61 -7.36 -3.74 0.04
CA MET A 61 -7.82 -2.77 -0.94
C MET A 61 -6.91 -2.70 -2.16
N GLU A 62 -5.59 -2.68 -1.96
CA GLU A 62 -4.65 -2.53 -3.08
C GLU A 62 -4.68 -3.71 -4.04
N THR A 63 -4.64 -4.94 -3.51
CA THR A 63 -4.37 -6.14 -4.35
C THR A 63 -5.22 -7.35 -4.00
N GLY A 64 -6.21 -7.20 -3.11
CA GLY A 64 -6.96 -8.35 -2.61
C GLY A 64 -6.02 -9.35 -1.90
N PHE A 65 -5.12 -8.82 -1.07
CA PHE A 65 -4.10 -9.59 -0.34
C PHE A 65 -3.06 -10.27 -1.23
N GLY A 66 -2.57 -9.56 -2.26
CA GLY A 66 -1.61 -10.07 -3.23
C GLY A 66 -2.21 -10.95 -4.33
N SER A 67 -3.54 -11.15 -4.35
CA SER A 67 -4.19 -12.01 -5.36
C SER A 67 -4.14 -11.41 -6.77
N PHE A 68 -4.13 -10.08 -6.89
CA PHE A 68 -3.91 -9.40 -8.16
C PHE A 68 -3.09 -8.12 -7.95
N MET A 69 -1.85 -8.11 -8.44
CA MET A 69 -0.90 -6.98 -8.31
C MET A 69 -0.73 -6.20 -9.63
N GLY A 70 -1.53 -6.55 -10.64
CA GLY A 70 -1.42 -6.05 -12.00
C GLY A 70 -0.75 -7.02 -12.96
N LYS A 71 -0.65 -6.61 -14.22
CA LYS A 71 -0.17 -7.43 -15.34
C LYS A 71 0.77 -6.70 -16.29
N GLU A 72 0.95 -5.40 -16.06
CA GLU A 72 1.75 -4.54 -16.91
C GLU A 72 3.21 -4.70 -16.54
N HIS A 73 4.10 -4.59 -17.52
CA HIS A 73 5.54 -4.63 -17.27
C HIS A 73 5.97 -3.34 -16.54
N THR A 74 6.43 -3.45 -15.29
CA THR A 74 6.61 -2.31 -14.38
C THR A 74 7.57 -1.27 -14.95
N LEU A 75 8.75 -1.69 -15.44
CA LEU A 75 9.73 -0.77 -16.03
C LEU A 75 9.18 -0.08 -17.29
N SER A 76 8.45 -0.82 -18.12
CA SER A 76 7.86 -0.24 -19.34
C SER A 76 6.74 0.75 -19.01
N ALA A 77 5.96 0.49 -17.95
CA ALA A 77 4.90 1.39 -17.51
C ALA A 77 5.47 2.75 -17.07
N VAL A 78 6.47 2.75 -16.17
CA VAL A 78 7.07 4.00 -15.69
C VAL A 78 7.88 4.71 -16.78
N ALA A 79 8.59 3.99 -17.66
CA ALA A 79 9.28 4.59 -18.81
C ALA A 79 8.31 5.21 -19.83
N THR A 80 7.17 4.56 -20.06
CA THR A 80 6.12 5.12 -20.93
C THR A 80 5.53 6.40 -20.35
N LEU A 81 5.34 6.46 -19.04
CA LEU A 81 4.79 7.63 -18.38
C LEU A 81 5.81 8.75 -18.14
N SER A 82 7.10 8.44 -18.05
CA SER A 82 8.16 9.45 -18.04
C SER A 82 8.27 10.14 -19.41
N PHE A 83 7.93 9.45 -20.50
CA PHE A 83 7.86 10.06 -21.83
C PHE A 83 6.58 10.89 -22.07
N ASP A 84 5.48 10.60 -21.37
CA ASP A 84 4.23 11.34 -21.55
C ASP A 84 4.30 12.75 -20.95
N CYS A 85 3.74 13.74 -21.65
CA CYS A 85 3.82 15.16 -21.26
C CYS A 85 3.01 15.53 -20.01
N ARG A 86 2.10 14.67 -19.51
CA ARG A 86 1.22 15.01 -18.39
C ARG A 86 1.97 15.12 -17.06
N ARG A 87 2.92 14.20 -16.80
CA ARG A 87 3.59 14.00 -15.51
C ARG A 87 5.05 13.55 -15.68
N THR A 88 5.71 14.05 -16.71
CA THR A 88 7.07 13.67 -17.15
C THR A 88 8.06 13.59 -15.98
N GLU A 89 8.25 14.68 -15.24
CA GLU A 89 9.22 14.75 -14.14
C GLU A 89 8.90 13.73 -13.03
N TYR A 90 7.63 13.65 -12.62
CA TYR A 90 7.19 12.71 -11.58
C TYR A 90 7.50 11.26 -11.94
N PHE A 91 7.22 10.84 -13.19
CA PHE A 91 7.49 9.46 -13.60
C PHE A 91 8.94 9.21 -14.01
N THR A 92 9.69 10.25 -14.39
CA THR A 92 11.16 10.14 -14.54
C THR A 92 11.79 9.73 -13.21
N ASP A 93 11.38 10.37 -12.12
CA ASP A 93 11.79 9.98 -10.77
C ASP A 93 11.43 8.53 -10.41
N GLN A 94 10.22 8.08 -10.78
CA GLN A 94 9.80 6.69 -10.55
C GLN A 94 10.60 5.70 -11.41
N PHE A 95 10.89 6.05 -12.66
CA PHE A 95 11.67 5.19 -13.54
C PHE A 95 13.12 5.04 -13.03
N MET A 96 13.77 6.13 -12.65
CA MET A 96 15.10 6.09 -12.05
C MET A 96 15.12 5.30 -10.74
N ALA A 97 14.07 5.43 -9.92
CA ALA A 97 13.94 4.62 -8.72
C ALA A 97 13.76 3.12 -9.04
N ALA A 98 12.99 2.78 -10.07
CA ALA A 98 12.81 1.39 -10.49
C ALA A 98 14.12 0.76 -11.00
N LEU A 99 14.93 1.50 -11.76
CA LEU A 99 16.25 1.02 -12.19
C LEU A 99 17.19 0.76 -11.02
N LYS A 100 17.16 1.61 -9.99
CA LYS A 100 17.94 1.38 -8.75
C LYS A 100 17.48 0.14 -7.98
N LEU A 101 16.18 -0.15 -7.95
CA LEU A 101 15.68 -1.38 -7.34
C LEU A 101 16.13 -2.62 -8.12
N VAL A 102 16.16 -2.54 -9.45
CA VAL A 102 16.71 -3.60 -10.30
C VAL A 102 18.21 -3.81 -10.03
N GLU A 103 18.98 -2.73 -9.95
CA GLU A 103 20.41 -2.77 -9.63
C GLU A 103 20.68 -3.45 -8.27
N ARG A 104 19.81 -3.22 -7.27
CA ARG A 104 19.90 -3.85 -5.95
C ARG A 104 19.46 -5.31 -5.90
N GLY A 105 18.80 -5.81 -6.95
CA GLY A 105 18.16 -7.12 -6.96
C GLY A 105 16.81 -7.18 -6.27
N ASP A 106 16.27 -6.05 -5.80
CA ASP A 106 14.97 -5.95 -5.12
C ASP A 106 13.77 -5.90 -6.09
N LEU A 107 14.03 -5.70 -7.39
CA LEU A 107 13.02 -5.71 -8.44
C LEU A 107 13.51 -6.48 -9.67
N SER A 108 12.75 -7.47 -10.11
CA SER A 108 13.06 -8.17 -11.37
C SER A 108 12.95 -7.24 -12.58
N ILE A 109 13.84 -7.39 -13.57
CA ILE A 109 13.68 -6.73 -14.87
C ILE A 109 12.36 -7.07 -15.57
N ASN A 110 11.79 -8.24 -15.27
CA ASN A 110 10.53 -8.73 -15.82
C ASN A 110 9.35 -8.49 -14.87
N ALA A 111 9.53 -7.65 -13.85
CA ALA A 111 8.50 -7.41 -12.84
C ALA A 111 7.20 -6.93 -13.48
N LYS A 112 6.09 -7.45 -12.95
CA LYS A 112 4.74 -7.04 -13.32
C LYS A 112 4.11 -6.25 -12.17
N GLY A 113 3.35 -5.24 -12.53
CA GLY A 113 2.69 -4.33 -11.61
C GLY A 113 1.46 -3.70 -12.22
N ALA A 114 0.96 -2.66 -11.57
CA ALA A 114 -0.16 -1.88 -12.10
C ALA A 114 0.29 -0.88 -13.17
N ALA A 115 -0.70 -0.27 -13.82
CA ALA A 115 -0.52 0.52 -15.02
C ALA A 115 0.30 1.81 -14.82
N HIS A 116 0.56 2.25 -13.58
CA HIS A 116 1.41 3.41 -13.29
C HIS A 116 2.74 3.01 -12.64
N GLY A 117 3.06 1.71 -12.61
CA GLY A 117 4.33 1.21 -12.07
C GLY A 117 4.31 0.88 -10.59
N GLU A 118 3.13 0.84 -9.97
CA GLU A 118 2.99 0.37 -8.61
C GLU A 118 3.43 -1.10 -8.48
N ILE A 119 4.20 -1.39 -7.43
CA ILE A 119 4.89 -2.65 -7.22
C ILE A 119 4.19 -3.44 -6.11
N GLY A 120 3.91 -4.70 -6.43
CA GLY A 120 3.71 -5.73 -5.42
C GLY A 120 2.45 -5.57 -4.59
N GLN A 121 2.49 -6.15 -3.39
CA GLN A 121 1.33 -6.43 -2.57
C GLN A 121 0.60 -5.19 -2.08
N THR A 122 1.31 -4.10 -1.81
CA THR A 122 0.73 -2.84 -1.32
C THR A 122 0.87 -1.69 -2.31
N GLN A 123 1.18 -1.99 -3.59
CA GLN A 123 1.14 -1.03 -4.69
C GLN A 123 1.99 0.23 -4.46
N PHE A 124 3.17 0.07 -3.85
CA PHE A 124 4.14 1.16 -3.73
C PHE A 124 4.66 1.55 -5.11
N LEU A 125 4.72 2.85 -5.38
CA LEU A 125 5.56 3.33 -6.49
C LEU A 125 7.05 3.14 -6.17
N PRO A 126 7.92 2.96 -7.18
CA PRO A 126 9.33 2.62 -6.98
C PRO A 126 10.08 3.55 -6.01
N LYS A 127 9.83 4.87 -6.08
CA LYS A 127 10.47 5.84 -5.17
C LYS A 127 10.07 5.62 -3.70
N ASN A 128 8.85 5.16 -3.46
CA ASN A 128 8.42 4.81 -2.10
C ASN A 128 9.07 3.52 -1.62
N VAL A 129 9.34 2.55 -2.50
CA VAL A 129 10.09 1.33 -2.10
C VAL A 129 11.50 1.72 -1.67
N LEU A 130 12.19 2.59 -2.42
CA LEU A 130 13.52 3.06 -1.99
C LEU A 130 13.50 3.84 -0.66
N LYS A 131 12.43 4.60 -0.40
CA LYS A 131 12.35 5.48 0.77
C LYS A 131 11.88 4.78 2.04
N TYR A 132 10.92 3.86 1.90
CA TYR A 132 10.23 3.25 3.03
C TYR A 132 10.30 1.73 3.03
N GLY A 133 10.92 1.12 2.03
CA GLY A 133 11.15 -0.32 1.94
C GLY A 133 11.89 -0.85 3.17
N VAL A 134 11.43 -1.99 3.67
CA VAL A 134 11.99 -2.67 4.82
C VAL A 134 12.09 -4.16 4.50
N ASP A 135 13.27 -4.73 4.73
CA ASP A 135 13.47 -6.17 4.84
C ASP A 135 12.79 -6.66 6.12
N GLY A 136 11.59 -7.18 5.96
CA GLY A 136 10.69 -7.57 7.03
C GLY A 136 10.92 -9.00 7.49
N ASP A 137 11.49 -9.86 6.65
CA ASP A 137 11.83 -11.25 6.98
C ASP A 137 13.33 -11.50 7.26
N GLY A 138 14.18 -10.51 7.01
CA GLY A 138 15.61 -10.51 7.36
C GLY A 138 16.51 -11.21 6.35
N ASN A 139 16.06 -11.37 5.11
CA ASN A 139 16.80 -12.10 4.07
C ASN A 139 17.84 -11.25 3.31
N GLY A 140 17.93 -9.95 3.58
CA GLY A 140 18.84 -9.00 2.95
C GLY A 140 18.26 -8.26 1.74
N HIS A 141 17.01 -8.52 1.36
CA HIS A 141 16.32 -7.90 0.23
C HIS A 141 14.99 -7.26 0.65
N VAL A 142 14.48 -6.36 -0.18
CA VAL A 142 13.12 -5.79 -0.02
C VAL A 142 12.23 -6.28 -1.15
N ASP A 143 11.63 -7.46 -0.97
CA ASP A 143 10.72 -8.06 -1.94
C ASP A 143 9.26 -7.68 -1.69
N MET A 144 8.84 -6.54 -2.26
CA MET A 144 7.47 -6.06 -2.18
C MET A 144 6.44 -6.97 -2.89
N VAL A 145 6.88 -7.93 -3.71
CA VAL A 145 6.03 -8.81 -4.52
C VAL A 145 5.81 -10.15 -3.81
N GLY A 146 6.87 -10.88 -3.52
CA GLY A 146 6.83 -12.22 -2.93
C GLY A 146 6.81 -12.22 -1.40
N SER A 147 7.43 -11.24 -0.74
CA SER A 147 7.46 -11.17 0.72
C SER A 147 6.33 -10.30 1.27
N ARG A 148 5.37 -10.97 1.92
CA ARG A 148 4.34 -10.28 2.70
C ARG A 148 4.95 -9.55 3.91
N ALA A 149 6.01 -10.09 4.50
CA ALA A 149 6.67 -9.47 5.64
C ALA A 149 7.23 -8.10 5.23
N ASP A 150 7.93 -8.05 4.09
CA ASP A 150 8.51 -6.82 3.55
C ASP A 150 7.43 -5.83 3.16
N ALA A 151 6.40 -6.27 2.44
CA ALA A 151 5.31 -5.39 2.01
C ALA A 151 4.59 -4.74 3.20
N LEU A 152 4.25 -5.51 4.24
CA LEU A 152 3.54 -5.00 5.41
C LEU A 152 4.43 -4.16 6.33
N ALA A 153 5.69 -4.56 6.52
CA ALA A 153 6.66 -3.76 7.27
C ALA A 153 6.97 -2.43 6.58
N SER A 154 7.07 -2.43 5.25
CA SER A 154 7.26 -1.22 4.44
C SER A 154 6.05 -0.30 4.50
N THR A 155 4.83 -0.84 4.45
CA THR A 155 3.60 -0.05 4.66
C THR A 155 3.54 0.55 6.07
N ALA A 156 3.93 -0.19 7.11
CA ALA A 156 4.00 0.34 8.46
C ALA A 156 5.06 1.46 8.60
N ASN A 157 6.23 1.28 7.99
CA ASN A 157 7.27 2.29 7.95
C ASN A 157 6.83 3.55 7.17
N PHE A 158 6.08 3.38 6.09
CA PHE A 158 5.44 4.49 5.38
C PHE A 158 4.49 5.25 6.30
N LEU A 159 3.57 4.58 6.99
CA LEU A 159 2.62 5.25 7.89
C LEU A 159 3.34 5.99 9.02
N ARG A 160 4.38 5.37 9.61
CA ARG A 160 5.26 6.02 10.60
C ARG A 160 5.98 7.24 10.03
N GLY A 161 6.46 7.16 8.79
CA GLY A 161 7.04 8.29 8.06
C GLY A 161 6.06 9.43 7.78
N HIS A 162 4.75 9.17 7.85
CA HIS A 162 3.67 10.16 7.69
C HIS A 162 3.01 10.54 9.02
N GLY A 163 3.75 10.38 10.14
CA GLY A 163 3.34 10.91 11.45
C GLY A 163 2.56 9.93 12.33
N TRP A 164 2.50 8.64 11.97
CA TRP A 164 1.88 7.64 12.85
C TRP A 164 2.58 7.58 14.22
N SER A 165 1.78 7.65 15.28
CA SER A 165 2.18 7.61 16.67
C SER A 165 1.55 6.41 17.37
N ALA A 166 2.37 5.60 18.05
CA ALA A 166 1.92 4.38 18.73
C ALA A 166 0.82 4.68 19.77
N GLY A 167 -0.21 3.83 19.80
CA GLY A 167 -1.32 3.93 20.77
C GLY A 167 -2.35 5.03 20.49
N ALA A 168 -2.14 5.91 19.50
CA ALA A 168 -3.13 6.91 19.13
C ALA A 168 -4.20 6.37 18.15
N GLY A 169 -5.39 6.96 18.21
CA GLY A 169 -6.50 6.63 17.31
C GLY A 169 -6.24 7.06 15.86
N TYR A 170 -6.88 6.37 14.91
CA TYR A 170 -6.74 6.57 13.46
C TYR A 170 -8.07 6.73 12.69
N GLN A 171 -9.16 7.09 13.37
CA GLN A 171 -10.43 7.51 12.76
C GLN A 171 -10.39 8.99 12.34
N PRO A 172 -11.34 9.46 11.49
CA PRO A 172 -11.37 10.87 11.08
C PRO A 172 -11.35 11.84 12.28
N GLY A 173 -10.35 12.72 12.31
CA GLY A 173 -10.13 13.67 13.40
C GLY A 173 -9.15 13.21 14.48
N GLU A 174 -8.73 11.95 14.46
CA GLU A 174 -7.74 11.40 15.39
C GLU A 174 -6.30 11.57 14.87
N ALA A 175 -5.32 11.50 15.78
CA ALA A 175 -3.94 11.86 15.50
C ALA A 175 -3.30 11.08 14.35
N ASN A 176 -3.60 9.78 14.22
CA ASN A 176 -3.01 8.94 13.18
C ASN A 176 -3.75 8.98 11.84
N TYR A 177 -4.89 9.68 11.75
CA TYR A 177 -5.63 9.76 10.49
C TYR A 177 -4.81 10.45 9.39
N GLY A 178 -3.97 11.42 9.74
CA GLY A 178 -3.05 12.09 8.81
C GLY A 178 -2.09 11.13 8.10
N ALA A 179 -1.64 10.09 8.80
CA ALA A 179 -0.78 9.06 8.20
C ALA A 179 -1.53 8.27 7.11
N ILE A 180 -2.82 7.96 7.32
CA ILE A 180 -3.69 7.32 6.33
C ILE A 180 -3.94 8.26 5.14
N GLN A 181 -4.06 9.58 5.39
CA GLN A 181 -4.18 10.57 4.31
C GLN A 181 -2.95 10.60 3.40
N GLY A 182 -1.76 10.35 3.96
CA GLY A 182 -0.52 10.18 3.20
C GLY A 182 -0.56 9.00 2.23
N TRP A 183 -1.31 7.93 2.55
CA TRP A 183 -1.42 6.75 1.71
C TRP A 183 -2.19 7.01 0.40
N ASN A 184 -3.34 7.67 0.50
CA ASN A 184 -4.19 7.95 -0.65
C ASN A 184 -4.93 9.28 -0.47
N ALA A 185 -4.93 10.11 -1.51
CA ALA A 185 -5.55 11.44 -1.46
C ALA A 185 -7.09 11.42 -1.42
N ALA A 186 -7.74 10.32 -1.79
CA ALA A 186 -9.20 10.25 -1.83
C ALA A 186 -9.80 10.04 -0.44
N LYS A 187 -10.65 10.98 0.01
CA LYS A 187 -11.31 10.93 1.33
C LYS A 187 -12.05 9.61 1.58
N VAL A 188 -12.82 9.11 0.61
CA VAL A 188 -13.54 7.83 0.73
C VAL A 188 -12.59 6.63 0.89
N TYR A 189 -11.39 6.69 0.31
CA TYR A 189 -10.36 5.66 0.45
C TYR A 189 -9.79 5.67 1.87
N GLN A 190 -9.47 6.87 2.37
CA GLN A 190 -8.95 7.07 3.74
C GLN A 190 -9.95 6.58 4.79
N GLN A 191 -11.21 6.97 4.64
CA GLN A 191 -12.29 6.53 5.51
C GLN A 191 -12.47 5.01 5.45
N ALA A 192 -12.42 4.41 4.26
CA ALA A 192 -12.53 2.96 4.12
C ALA A 192 -11.39 2.20 4.83
N ILE A 193 -10.14 2.68 4.74
CA ILE A 193 -9.01 2.10 5.47
C ILE A 193 -9.27 2.18 6.98
N ALA A 194 -9.61 3.36 7.49
CA ALA A 194 -9.83 3.56 8.93
C ALA A 194 -10.97 2.69 9.47
N LEU A 195 -12.09 2.63 8.76
CA LEU A 195 -13.26 1.85 9.14
C LEU A 195 -12.97 0.34 9.13
N MET A 196 -12.41 -0.18 8.03
CA MET A 196 -12.09 -1.60 7.94
C MET A 196 -10.99 -1.99 8.92
N GLY A 197 -9.99 -1.13 9.11
CA GLY A 197 -8.92 -1.33 10.08
C GLY A 197 -9.46 -1.54 11.48
N ALA A 198 -10.34 -0.64 11.96
CA ALA A 198 -10.95 -0.76 13.28
C ALA A 198 -11.76 -2.06 13.42
N GLN A 199 -12.55 -2.41 12.40
CA GLN A 199 -13.32 -3.66 12.41
C GLN A 199 -12.42 -4.90 12.43
N ILE A 200 -11.29 -4.89 11.71
CA ILE A 200 -10.30 -5.97 11.73
C ILE A 200 -9.61 -6.06 13.09
N ASP A 201 -9.33 -4.91 13.72
CA ASP A 201 -8.72 -4.85 15.04
C ASP A 201 -9.66 -5.23 16.18
N GLY A 202 -10.97 -5.27 15.93
CA GLY A 202 -11.99 -5.56 16.94
C GLY A 202 -12.32 -4.34 17.81
N VAL A 203 -11.98 -3.15 17.34
CA VAL A 203 -12.35 -1.89 17.98
C VAL A 203 -13.77 -1.54 17.52
N SER A 204 -14.73 -1.63 18.45
CA SER A 204 -16.09 -1.14 18.22
C SER A 204 -16.06 0.38 18.03
N GLN A 205 -16.92 0.91 17.15
CA GLN A 205 -17.23 2.34 17.14
C GLN A 205 -18.10 2.72 18.34
#